data_AF-A0AAJ6PBI1-F1
#
_entry.id   AF-A0AAJ6PBI1-F1
#
_cell.length_a   1.000
_cell.length_b   1.000
_cell.length_c   1.000
_cell.angle_alpha   90.00
_cell.angle_beta   90.00
_cell.angle_gamma   90.00
#
_symmetry.space_group_name_H-M   'P 1'
#
loop_
_entity.id
_entity.type
_entity.pdbx_description
1 polymer ?
#
loop_
_entity_poly.entity_id
_entity_poly.type
_entity_poly.pdbx_seq_one_letter_code
_entity_poly.pdbx_strand_id
1 'polypeptide(L)'
;MISIVTRGIINYPNLLTLQIPRLGNTAPEVKIQSLSKNYLLDNLALQTSQSRFIFPLKPSILNKAAVPPSSLRAIASVNSVYLPVTIGQPSGQYEFVFYTSRRAKFPVFEVLHNGKVIYKNSRRNAQNGEVVFTWNGRKAPAGRYQVHLIAEQERIGRPPDKFERRYDFEHNPNWLI
;
A
#
# COMPACT_ATOMS: atom_id res chain seq x y z
N MET A 1 -4.87 0.81 7.18
CA MET A 1 -3.77 0.85 6.19
C MET A 1 -4.10 1.93 5.17
N ILE A 2 -3.10 2.67 4.66
CA ILE A 2 -3.35 3.74 3.67
C ILE A 2 -2.71 3.47 2.31
N SER A 3 -1.85 2.47 2.20
CA SER A 3 -1.21 2.08 0.93
C SER A 3 -0.76 0.62 0.98
N ILE A 4 -0.91 -0.08 -0.14
CA ILE A 4 -0.24 -1.34 -0.46
C ILE A 4 0.17 -1.28 -1.93
N VAL A 5 1.47 -1.04 -2.18
CA VAL A 5 1.94 -0.77 -3.54
C VAL A 5 3.18 -1.58 -3.88
N THR A 6 3.45 -1.73 -5.17
CA THR A 6 4.80 -2.01 -5.66
C THR A 6 5.18 -0.91 -6.63
N ARG A 7 6.39 -0.37 -6.52
CA ARG A 7 6.76 0.88 -7.20
C ARG A 7 8.22 0.86 -7.66
N GLY A 8 8.41 0.78 -8.97
CA GLY A 8 9.69 0.86 -9.65
C GLY A 8 9.97 2.24 -10.26
N ILE A 9 9.38 3.32 -9.74
CA ILE A 9 9.60 4.69 -10.23
C ILE A 9 10.36 5.54 -9.22
N ILE A 10 11.40 6.22 -9.71
CA ILE A 10 12.13 7.26 -8.97
C ILE A 10 11.63 8.65 -9.39
N ASN A 11 11.37 8.83 -10.68
CA ASN A 11 10.80 10.03 -11.30
C ASN A 11 9.51 9.67 -12.04
N TYR A 12 8.64 10.67 -12.26
CA TYR A 12 7.45 10.42 -13.06
C TYR A 12 7.80 10.25 -14.55
N PRO A 13 7.27 9.22 -15.23
CA PRO A 13 7.34 9.10 -16.68
C PRO A 13 6.42 10.13 -17.36
N ASN A 14 6.44 10.19 -18.69
CA ASN A 14 5.49 11.02 -19.46
C ASN A 14 4.03 10.57 -19.28
N LEU A 15 3.83 9.26 -19.10
CA LEU A 15 2.53 8.67 -18.78
C LEU A 15 2.74 7.67 -17.64
N LEU A 16 2.11 7.93 -16.49
CA LEU A 16 2.13 7.01 -15.37
C LEU A 16 0.97 6.04 -15.51
N THR A 17 1.26 4.75 -15.48
CA THR A 17 0.22 3.72 -15.46
C THR A 17 0.13 3.12 -14.07
N LEU A 18 -1.08 3.14 -13.51
CA LEU A 18 -1.40 2.36 -12.31
C LEU A 18 -2.05 1.06 -12.73
N GLN A 19 -1.63 -0.04 -12.12
CA GLN A 19 -2.19 -1.36 -12.41
C GLN A 19 -2.64 -2.02 -11.12
N ILE A 20 -3.83 -2.59 -11.13
CA ILE A 20 -4.38 -3.37 -10.03
C ILE A 20 -4.67 -4.78 -10.58
N PRO A 21 -4.21 -5.86 -9.94
CA PRO A 21 -4.57 -7.21 -10.37
C PRO A 21 -6.08 -7.43 -10.27
N ARG A 22 -6.63 -8.26 -11.15
CA ARG A 22 -8.05 -8.63 -11.09
C ARG A 22 -8.28 -9.72 -10.06
N LEU A 23 -9.28 -9.51 -9.21
CA LEU A 23 -9.87 -10.55 -8.37
C LEU A 23 -11.27 -10.87 -8.93
N GLY A 24 -11.30 -11.76 -9.93
CA GLY A 24 -12.53 -12.03 -10.69
C GLY A 24 -12.96 -10.88 -11.60
N ASN A 25 -14.27 -10.58 -11.60
CA ASN A 25 -14.88 -9.56 -12.47
C ASN A 25 -15.25 -8.27 -11.74
N THR A 26 -15.06 -8.19 -10.43
CA THR A 26 -15.41 -7.01 -9.64
C THR A 26 -14.33 -5.95 -9.76
N ALA A 27 -14.73 -4.72 -10.12
CA ALA A 27 -13.84 -3.57 -10.12
C ALA A 27 -13.47 -3.21 -8.67
N PRO A 28 -12.19 -2.97 -8.37
CA PRO A 28 -11.77 -2.55 -7.04
C PRO A 28 -12.17 -1.09 -6.79
N GLU A 29 -12.50 -0.79 -5.53
CA GLU A 29 -12.45 0.58 -5.03
C GLU A 29 -10.99 1.00 -4.96
N VAL A 30 -10.63 2.13 -5.58
CA VAL A 30 -9.25 2.61 -5.64
C VAL A 30 -9.17 4.03 -5.12
N LYS A 31 -8.23 4.27 -4.22
CA LYS A 31 -7.88 5.59 -3.69
C LYS A 31 -6.39 5.84 -3.88
N ILE A 32 -6.05 6.99 -4.46
CA ILE A 32 -4.69 7.48 -4.60
C ILE A 32 -4.57 8.78 -3.82
N GLN A 33 -3.53 8.92 -3.01
CA GLN A 33 -3.39 10.11 -2.17
C GLN A 33 -1.92 10.47 -1.92
N SER A 34 -1.67 11.71 -1.51
CA SER A 34 -0.41 12.11 -0.89
C SER A 34 -0.72 12.98 0.31
N LEU A 35 -0.40 12.48 1.50
CA LEU A 35 -0.67 13.19 2.75
C LEU A 35 0.16 14.47 2.88
N SER A 36 1.41 14.45 2.42
CA SER A 36 2.31 15.61 2.49
C SER A 36 1.89 16.77 1.60
N LYS A 37 0.97 16.54 0.65
CA LYS A 37 0.47 17.53 -0.30
C LYS A 37 -1.05 17.71 -0.25
N ASN A 38 -1.74 17.08 0.70
CA ASN A 38 -3.20 17.06 0.78
C ASN A 38 -3.86 16.72 -0.56
N TYR A 39 -3.25 15.79 -1.30
CA TYR A 39 -3.71 15.39 -2.62
C TYR A 39 -4.55 14.12 -2.52
N LEU A 40 -5.70 14.09 -3.20
CA LEU A 40 -6.60 12.96 -3.26
C LEU A 40 -7.13 12.80 -4.69
N LEU A 41 -7.03 11.58 -5.21
CA LEU A 41 -7.84 11.09 -6.31
C LEU A 41 -8.59 9.84 -5.84
N ASP A 42 -9.89 9.85 -6.02
CA ASP A 42 -10.78 8.72 -5.80
C ASP A 42 -11.71 8.55 -7.01
N ASN A 43 -12.61 7.57 -6.95
CA ASN A 43 -13.63 7.33 -7.98
C ASN A 43 -13.04 7.20 -9.40
N LEU A 44 -11.91 6.49 -9.51
CA LEU A 44 -11.17 6.35 -10.75
C LEU A 44 -11.96 5.52 -11.78
N ALA A 45 -12.02 6.00 -13.02
CA ALA A 45 -12.50 5.22 -14.15
C ALA A 45 -11.42 4.21 -14.58
N LEU A 46 -11.52 2.98 -14.07
CA LEU A 46 -10.57 1.91 -14.38
C LEU A 46 -10.87 1.29 -15.75
N GLN A 47 -9.84 1.13 -16.57
CA GLN A 47 -9.90 0.35 -17.80
C GLN A 47 -9.61 -1.11 -17.50
N THR A 48 -10.40 -2.02 -18.05
CA THR A 48 -10.13 -3.46 -17.96
C THR A 48 -9.12 -3.88 -19.03
N SER A 49 -8.08 -4.59 -18.63
CA SER A 49 -7.12 -5.20 -19.56
C SER A 49 -6.77 -6.60 -19.07
N GLN A 50 -7.21 -7.64 -19.80
CA GLN A 50 -6.96 -9.06 -19.50
C GLN A 50 -7.01 -9.39 -17.99
N SER A 51 -5.85 -9.48 -17.31
CA SER A 51 -5.68 -9.85 -15.90
C SER A 51 -5.58 -8.68 -14.92
N ARG A 52 -5.75 -7.43 -15.38
CA ARG A 52 -5.54 -6.20 -14.60
C ARG A 52 -6.61 -5.14 -14.85
N PHE A 53 -6.82 -4.29 -13.87
CA PHE A 53 -7.41 -2.97 -14.04
C PHE A 53 -6.28 -1.96 -14.22
N ILE A 54 -6.48 -1.02 -15.13
CA ILE A 54 -5.48 -0.04 -15.53
C ILE A 54 -6.06 1.36 -15.37
N PHE A 55 -5.27 2.27 -14.81
CA PHE A 55 -5.59 3.69 -14.78
C PHE A 55 -4.40 4.50 -15.32
N PRO A 56 -4.52 5.07 -16.54
CA PRO A 56 -3.53 6.00 -17.06
C PRO A 56 -3.67 7.36 -16.36
N LEU A 57 -2.59 7.82 -15.74
CA LEU A 57 -2.51 9.09 -15.02
C LEU A 57 -1.46 9.97 -15.70
N LYS A 58 -1.88 11.14 -16.19
CA LYS A 58 -0.96 12.17 -16.69
C LYS A 58 -0.22 12.80 -15.52
N PRO A 59 1.12 12.66 -15.41
CA PRO A 59 1.83 13.16 -14.23
C PRO A 59 1.89 14.67 -14.12
N SER A 60 1.50 15.42 -15.17
CA SER A 60 1.37 16.88 -15.10
C SER A 60 0.47 17.34 -13.95
N ILE A 61 -0.57 16.58 -13.60
CA ILE A 61 -1.45 16.89 -12.46
C ILE A 61 -0.69 16.71 -11.13
N LEU A 62 0.06 15.63 -10.99
CA LEU A 62 0.88 15.35 -9.80
C LEU A 62 2.02 16.37 -9.65
N ASN A 63 2.65 16.73 -10.76
CA ASN A 63 3.71 17.74 -10.82
C ASN A 63 3.19 19.13 -10.44
N LYS A 64 2.01 19.53 -10.94
CA LYS A 64 1.35 20.79 -10.54
C LYS A 64 1.05 20.82 -9.04
N ALA A 65 0.65 19.69 -8.46
CA ALA A 65 0.45 19.55 -7.01
C ALA A 65 1.75 19.33 -6.22
N ALA A 66 2.91 19.35 -6.88
CA ALA A 66 4.23 19.07 -6.31
C ALA A 66 4.29 17.77 -5.48
N VAL A 67 3.54 16.73 -5.90
CA VAL A 67 3.53 15.41 -5.26
C VAL A 67 4.78 14.66 -5.69
N PRO A 68 5.75 14.36 -4.81
CA PRO A 68 6.90 13.54 -5.21
C PRO A 68 6.45 12.09 -5.42
N PRO A 69 7.03 11.35 -6.39
CA PRO A 69 6.72 9.94 -6.63
C PRO A 69 6.71 9.12 -5.35
N SER A 70 7.75 9.24 -4.52
CA SER A 70 7.90 8.49 -3.26
C SER A 70 6.81 8.74 -2.22
N SER A 71 6.00 9.79 -2.36
CA SER A 71 4.85 10.09 -1.47
C SER A 71 3.50 9.62 -2.00
N LEU A 72 3.41 9.19 -3.26
CA LEU A 72 2.14 8.79 -3.87
C LEU A 72 1.67 7.46 -3.27
N ARG A 73 0.62 7.48 -2.45
CA ARG A 73 0.03 6.30 -1.83
C ARG A 73 -1.12 5.80 -2.70
N ALA A 74 -1.28 4.49 -2.76
CA ALA A 74 -2.41 3.88 -3.44
C ALA A 74 -2.90 2.66 -2.66
N ILE A 75 -4.21 2.55 -2.53
CA ILE A 75 -4.89 1.43 -1.92
C ILE A 75 -6.03 1.00 -2.83
N ALA A 76 -6.17 -0.30 -3.02
CA ALA A 76 -7.24 -0.89 -3.79
C ALA A 76 -7.87 -2.03 -2.98
N SER A 77 -9.19 -2.18 -3.05
CA SER A 77 -9.88 -3.28 -2.37
C SER A 77 -11.11 -3.77 -3.11
N VAL A 78 -11.38 -5.07 -2.97
CA VAL A 78 -12.62 -5.73 -3.39
C VAL A 78 -13.16 -6.48 -2.18
N ASN A 79 -14.38 -6.19 -1.74
CA ASN A 79 -15.04 -6.88 -0.62
C ASN A 79 -14.14 -7.00 0.63
N SER A 80 -13.54 -5.88 1.07
CA SER A 80 -12.61 -5.79 2.21
C SER A 80 -11.28 -6.52 2.07
N VAL A 81 -10.97 -7.10 0.91
CA VAL A 81 -9.67 -7.71 0.60
C VAL A 81 -8.85 -6.71 -0.20
N TYR A 82 -7.65 -6.42 0.27
CA TYR A 82 -6.76 -5.47 -0.39
C TYR A 82 -6.03 -6.10 -1.57
N LEU A 83 -5.82 -5.30 -2.61
CA LEU A 83 -5.05 -5.66 -3.80
C LEU A 83 -3.86 -4.69 -3.91
N PRO A 84 -2.65 -5.19 -4.21
CA PRO A 84 -1.50 -4.32 -4.39
C PRO A 84 -1.66 -3.48 -5.67
N VAL A 85 -1.37 -2.19 -5.58
CA VAL A 85 -1.34 -1.30 -6.74
C VAL A 85 0.09 -1.18 -7.26
N THR A 86 0.33 -1.55 -8.51
CA THR A 86 1.58 -1.28 -9.20
C THR A 86 1.60 0.18 -9.66
N ILE A 87 2.55 0.96 -9.17
CA ILE A 87 2.78 2.35 -9.59
C ILE A 87 3.97 2.36 -10.58
N GLY A 88 3.66 2.49 -11.87
CA GLY A 88 4.65 2.37 -12.94
C GLY A 88 5.00 0.90 -13.17
N GLN A 89 6.21 0.49 -12.80
CA GLN A 89 6.67 -0.91 -12.88
C GLN A 89 6.75 -1.56 -11.51
N PRO A 90 6.68 -2.90 -11.39
CA PRO A 90 6.95 -3.60 -10.13
C PRO A 90 8.38 -3.38 -9.63
N SER A 91 8.57 -3.29 -8.31
CA SER A 91 9.91 -3.18 -7.69
C SER A 91 10.45 -4.49 -7.14
N GLY A 92 9.66 -5.56 -7.17
CA GLY A 92 10.03 -6.83 -6.52
C GLY A 92 9.64 -6.96 -5.07
N GLN A 93 9.05 -5.93 -4.48
CA GLN A 93 8.54 -5.96 -3.13
C GLN A 93 7.26 -5.15 -3.03
N TYR A 94 6.46 -5.46 -2.01
CA TYR A 94 5.37 -4.61 -1.60
C TYR A 94 5.86 -3.57 -0.59
N GLU A 95 5.27 -2.39 -0.66
CA GLU A 95 5.36 -1.30 0.31
C GLU A 95 3.99 -1.13 0.97
N PHE A 96 3.92 -1.45 2.25
CA PHE A 96 2.75 -1.24 3.10
C PHE A 96 2.94 0.07 3.85
N VAL A 97 1.98 0.99 3.74
CA VAL A 97 2.04 2.27 4.44
C VAL A 97 0.86 2.40 5.39
N PHE A 98 1.18 2.73 6.65
CA PHE A 98 0.21 3.04 7.69
C PHE A 98 0.38 4.48 8.13
N TYR A 99 -0.74 5.11 8.47
CA TYR A 99 -0.76 6.48 8.97
C TYR A 99 -1.12 6.50 10.46
N THR A 100 -0.49 7.42 11.19
CA THR A 100 -0.77 7.78 12.56
C THR A 100 -0.67 9.30 12.71
N SER A 101 -1.65 9.92 13.36
CA SER A 101 -1.64 11.36 13.63
C SER A 101 -0.74 11.73 14.82
N ARG A 102 -0.34 10.74 15.62
CA ARG A 102 0.53 10.90 16.79
C ARG A 102 1.79 10.06 16.64
N ARG A 103 2.84 10.41 17.38
CA ARG A 103 4.04 9.58 17.47
C ARG A 103 3.65 8.18 17.94
N ALA A 104 4.10 7.16 17.21
CA ALA A 104 3.77 5.78 17.50
C ALA A 104 4.94 4.86 17.21
N LYS A 105 5.01 3.78 18.00
CA LYS A 105 5.86 2.62 17.73
C LYS A 105 5.01 1.53 17.10
N PHE A 106 5.64 0.70 16.28
CA PHE A 106 5.06 -0.44 15.60
C PHE A 106 5.88 -1.68 15.96
N PRO A 107 5.73 -2.20 17.20
CA PRO A 107 6.50 -3.35 17.67
C PRO A 107 6.23 -4.63 16.87
N VAL A 108 5.07 -4.74 16.22
CA VAL A 108 4.69 -5.90 15.40
C VAL A 108 4.19 -5.45 14.04
N PHE A 109 4.88 -5.88 12.99
CA PHE A 109 4.38 -5.97 11.62
C PHE A 109 4.67 -7.38 11.12
N GLU A 110 3.63 -8.13 10.80
CA GLU A 110 3.74 -9.51 10.34
C GLU A 110 2.95 -9.70 9.04
N VAL A 111 3.48 -10.56 8.17
CA VAL A 111 2.73 -11.12 7.04
C VAL A 111 2.50 -12.59 7.34
N LEU A 112 1.24 -12.99 7.31
CA LEU A 112 0.78 -14.34 7.59
C LEU A 112 0.23 -14.99 6.33
N HIS A 113 0.47 -16.29 6.21
CA HIS A 113 -0.12 -17.15 5.20
C HIS A 113 -0.63 -18.42 5.86
N ASN A 114 -1.90 -18.77 5.63
CA ASN A 114 -2.55 -19.93 6.27
C ASN A 114 -2.35 -19.95 7.81
N GLY A 115 -2.47 -18.78 8.45
CA GLY A 115 -2.28 -18.60 9.89
C GLY A 115 -0.83 -18.61 10.39
N LYS A 116 0.16 -18.87 9.52
CA LYS A 116 1.58 -18.89 9.90
C LYS A 116 2.27 -17.59 9.55
N VAL A 117 3.05 -17.04 10.48
CA VAL A 117 3.91 -15.87 10.23
C VAL A 117 5.04 -16.28 9.29
N ILE A 118 5.10 -15.67 8.12
CA ILE A 118 6.16 -15.92 7.12
C ILE A 118 7.15 -14.75 6.98
N TYR A 119 6.78 -13.58 7.50
CA TYR A 119 7.62 -12.39 7.56
C TYR A 119 7.26 -11.58 8.78
N LYS A 120 8.27 -11.00 9.43
CA LYS A 120 8.11 -10.12 10.59
C LYS A 120 9.06 -8.93 10.49
N ASN A 121 8.62 -7.78 10.97
CA ASN A 121 9.41 -6.57 11.10
C ASN A 121 8.87 -5.73 12.27
N SER A 122 9.64 -4.73 12.70
CA SER A 122 9.21 -3.74 13.68
C SER A 122 9.82 -2.38 13.33
N ARG A 123 9.12 -1.30 13.68
CA ARG A 123 9.63 0.06 13.49
C ARG A 123 9.29 0.94 14.68
N ARG A 124 10.25 1.78 15.09
CA ARG A 124 10.11 2.62 16.28
C ARG A 124 9.46 3.97 16.03
N ASN A 125 9.62 4.56 14.85
CA ASN A 125 9.14 5.92 14.56
C ASN A 125 8.44 5.97 13.19
N ALA A 126 7.28 6.63 13.14
CA ALA A 126 6.69 7.12 11.90
C ALA A 126 7.36 8.43 11.47
N GLN A 127 7.68 8.58 10.19
CA GLN A 127 8.16 9.84 9.61
C GLN A 127 6.96 10.58 9.03
N ASN A 128 6.72 11.84 9.45
CA ASN A 128 5.60 12.65 8.97
C ASN A 128 4.22 11.96 9.10
N GLY A 129 4.04 11.16 10.17
CA GLY A 129 2.83 10.39 10.41
C GLY A 129 2.71 9.10 9.59
N GLU A 130 3.63 8.81 8.67
CA GLU A 130 3.64 7.56 7.90
C GLU A 130 4.70 6.59 8.42
N VAL A 131 4.36 5.30 8.44
CA VAL A 131 5.32 4.21 8.59
C VAL A 131 5.22 3.29 7.39
N VAL A 132 6.36 2.98 6.79
CA VAL A 132 6.47 2.11 5.62
C VAL A 132 7.06 0.78 6.05
N PHE A 133 6.46 -0.33 5.64
CA PHE A 133 7.05 -1.67 5.74
C PHE A 133 7.22 -2.24 4.36
N THR A 134 8.29 -2.99 4.13
CA THR A 134 8.52 -3.67 2.86
C THR A 134 8.54 -5.17 3.05
N TRP A 135 7.96 -5.91 2.10
CA TRP A 135 8.04 -7.36 2.07
C TRP A 135 8.32 -7.85 0.65
N ASN A 136 9.39 -8.62 0.49
CA ASN A 136 9.72 -9.28 -0.76
C ASN A 136 8.94 -10.59 -0.87
N GLY A 137 7.81 -10.55 -1.59
CA GLY A 137 6.95 -11.70 -1.84
C GLY A 137 7.34 -12.54 -3.06
N ARG A 138 8.45 -12.29 -3.76
CA ARG A 138 8.74 -12.96 -5.04
C ARG A 138 8.82 -14.49 -4.97
N LYS A 139 9.15 -15.04 -3.79
CA LYS A 139 9.26 -16.48 -3.56
C LYS A 139 8.07 -17.05 -2.75
N ALA A 140 7.11 -16.21 -2.38
CA ALA A 140 5.94 -16.66 -1.65
C ALA A 140 4.88 -17.20 -2.63
N PRO A 141 4.12 -18.23 -2.25
CA PRO A 141 3.09 -18.80 -3.12
C PRO A 141 1.96 -17.79 -3.38
N ALA A 142 1.27 -17.93 -4.52
CA ALA A 142 0.07 -17.13 -4.77
C ALA A 142 -1.06 -17.51 -3.79
N GLY A 143 -1.86 -16.53 -3.38
CA GLY A 143 -3.05 -16.73 -2.57
C GLY A 143 -3.31 -15.57 -1.61
N ARG A 144 -4.19 -15.83 -0.64
CA ARG A 144 -4.57 -14.85 0.38
C ARG A 144 -3.57 -14.82 1.53
N TYR A 145 -3.27 -13.61 1.97
CA TYR A 145 -2.37 -13.31 3.09
C TYR A 145 -3.06 -12.35 4.05
N GLN A 146 -2.52 -12.26 5.25
CA GLN A 146 -2.96 -11.28 6.24
C GLN A 146 -1.76 -10.47 6.72
N VAL A 147 -1.90 -9.15 6.74
CA VAL A 147 -1.01 -8.28 7.50
C VAL A 147 -1.57 -8.18 8.92
N HIS A 148 -0.74 -8.49 9.91
CA HIS A 148 -1.02 -8.25 11.33
C HIS A 148 -0.10 -7.13 11.83
N LEU A 149 -0.70 -6.12 12.46
CA LEU A 149 -0.02 -4.93 12.94
C LEU A 149 -0.41 -4.64 14.39
N ILE A 150 0.58 -4.46 15.25
CA ILE A 150 0.39 -3.87 16.59
C ILE A 150 1.17 -2.56 16.64
N ALA A 151 0.51 -1.53 17.14
CA ALA A 151 1.11 -0.22 17.34
C ALA A 151 0.75 0.40 18.69
N GLU A 152 1.65 1.23 19.16
CA GLU A 152 1.63 1.90 20.47
C GLU A 152 1.74 3.40 20.23
N GLN A 153 0.65 4.13 20.39
CA GLN A 153 0.59 5.58 20.19
C GLN A 153 0.90 6.32 21.49
N GLU A 154 1.86 7.25 21.44
CA GLU A 154 2.25 8.06 22.59
C GLU A 154 1.11 8.98 23.04
N ARG A 155 1.00 9.15 24.35
CA ARG A 155 0.06 10.05 25.01
C ARG A 155 0.82 10.90 26.02
N ILE A 156 0.48 12.18 26.09
CA ILE A 156 1.08 13.10 27.07
C ILE A 156 0.57 12.71 28.46
N GLY A 157 1.50 12.43 29.38
CA GLY A 157 1.20 12.13 30.79
C GLY A 157 0.45 10.81 31.04
N ARG A 158 0.39 9.88 30.06
CA ARG A 158 -0.31 8.59 30.20
C ARG A 158 0.46 7.46 29.49
N PRO A 159 0.22 6.19 29.86
CA PRO A 159 0.73 5.05 29.08
C PRO A 159 0.29 5.13 27.61
N PRO A 160 1.10 4.62 26.66
CA PRO A 160 0.73 4.57 25.25
C PRO A 160 -0.56 3.76 25.00
N ASP A 161 -1.38 4.21 24.05
CA ASP A 161 -2.53 3.43 23.59
C ASP A 161 -2.07 2.34 22.63
N LYS A 162 -2.40 1.08 22.93
CA LYS A 162 -2.11 -0.06 22.08
C LYS A 162 -3.30 -0.36 21.16
N PHE A 163 -3.04 -0.57 19.88
CA PHE A 163 -4.03 -1.04 18.92
C PHE A 163 -3.50 -2.17 18.06
N GLU A 164 -4.36 -3.16 17.82
CA GLU A 164 -4.12 -4.27 16.90
C GLU A 164 -5.03 -4.11 15.67
N ARG A 165 -4.47 -4.39 14.49
CA ARG A 165 -5.21 -4.40 13.22
C ARG A 165 -4.76 -5.56 12.36
N ARG A 166 -5.72 -6.12 11.62
CA ARG A 166 -5.50 -7.19 10.64
C ARG A 166 -6.09 -6.76 9.31
N TYR A 167 -5.38 -7.02 8.22
CA TYR A 167 -5.79 -6.66 6.88
C TYR A 167 -5.52 -7.84 5.94
N ASP A 168 -6.57 -8.35 5.30
CA ASP A 168 -6.43 -9.42 4.32
C ASP A 168 -6.06 -8.83 2.96
N PHE A 169 -5.12 -9.46 2.26
CA PHE A 169 -4.71 -9.03 0.93
C PHE A 169 -4.39 -10.23 0.04
N GLU A 170 -4.56 -10.06 -1.27
CA GLU A 170 -4.12 -11.06 -2.25
C GLU A 170 -2.67 -10.84 -2.63
N HIS A 171 -1.97 -11.95 -2.86
CA HIS A 171 -0.62 -11.96 -3.37
C HIS A 171 -0.49 -12.95 -4.54
N ASN A 172 0.31 -12.55 -5.52
CA ASN A 172 0.87 -13.45 -6.53
C ASN A 172 2.30 -12.99 -6.84
N PRO A 173 3.30 -13.88 -6.86
CA PRO A 173 4.68 -13.52 -7.17
C PRO A 173 4.82 -12.88 -8.57
N ASN A 174 3.96 -13.24 -9.53
CA ASN A 174 3.95 -12.67 -10.89
C ASN A 174 3.54 -11.18 -10.93
N TRP A 175 3.06 -10.60 -9.82
CA TRP A 175 2.79 -9.17 -9.73
C TRP A 175 4.01 -8.34 -9.31
N LEU A 176 5.11 -9.01 -8.95
CA LEU A 176 6.36 -8.42 -8.46
C LEU A 176 7.52 -8.55 -9.46
N ILE A 177 7.24 -9.02 -10.68
CA ILE A 177 8.22 -9.30 -11.75
C ILE A 177 7.91 -8.38 -12.92
#